data_AF-X6MAV6-F1
#
_entry.id   AF-X6MAV6-F1
#
_cell.length_a   1.000
_cell.length_b   1.000
_cell.length_c   1.000
_cell.angle_alpha   90.00
_cell.angle_beta   90.00
_cell.angle_gamma   90.00
#
_symmetry.space_group_name_H-M   'P 1'
#
loop_
_entity.id
_entity.type
_entity.pdbx_description
1 polymer ?
#
loop_
_entity_poly.entity_id
_entity_poly.type
_entity_poly.pdbx_seq_one_letter_code
_entity_poly.pdbx_strand_id
1 'polypeptide(L)'
;MSNRIFQTLKALPTPLYQPQCVSHKHELLICGGTHNRDCYSYHTLTNEYKFICSYPSDVKLFGHCVVKLIDNKNSNEITLLSFGGFFKHTLVMKYVSVWSNNNDNDNEINKSKKSSNYNEWVPFTDNHNYPIQIGRDEDKYEGVRAVIGGSDNHLLFITYYPKNISVFDLNTFQFIKHDTVPTYNPTWYHCFRKKEKEKNE
;
A
#
# COMPACT_ATOMS: atom_id res chain seq x y z
N MET A 1 -1.49 3.00 39.69
CA MET A 1 -1.64 2.44 38.33
C MET A 1 -0.43 2.86 37.52
N SER A 2 0.37 1.93 36.98
CA SER A 2 1.61 2.30 36.28
C SER A 2 1.27 3.06 35.00
N ASN A 3 1.77 4.28 34.87
CA ASN A 3 1.61 5.15 33.72
C ASN A 3 2.48 4.62 32.56
N ARG A 4 2.05 3.54 31.90
CA ARG A 4 2.76 2.97 30.75
C ARG A 4 2.41 3.76 29.50
N ILE A 5 3.41 4.40 28.91
CA ILE A 5 3.31 5.15 27.64
C ILE A 5 3.01 4.20 26.46
N PHE A 6 3.34 2.91 26.60
CA PHE A 6 3.09 1.88 25.60
C PHE A 6 2.31 0.71 26.17
N GLN A 7 1.40 0.18 25.36
CA GLN A 7 0.62 -1.01 25.62
C GLN A 7 0.97 -2.09 24.60
N THR A 8 1.17 -3.32 25.08
CA THR A 8 1.30 -4.50 24.22
C THR A 8 -0.07 -4.88 23.69
N LEU A 9 -0.21 -4.92 22.36
CA LEU A 9 -1.42 -5.33 21.65
C LEU A 9 -1.35 -6.82 21.27
N LYS A 10 -2.40 -7.35 20.64
CA LYS A 10 -2.44 -8.74 20.17
C LYS A 10 -1.28 -8.98 19.20
N ALA A 11 -0.55 -10.09 19.41
CA ALA A 11 0.54 -10.49 18.54
C ALA A 11 0.03 -10.78 17.12
N LEU A 12 0.87 -10.54 16.12
CA LEU A 12 0.58 -10.89 14.73
C LEU A 12 0.33 -12.40 14.60
N PRO A 13 -0.57 -12.83 13.70
CA PRO A 13 -0.79 -14.25 13.43
C PRO A 13 0.48 -14.97 12.91
N THR A 14 1.40 -14.22 12.32
CA THR A 14 2.62 -14.72 11.71
C THR A 14 3.75 -13.67 11.82
N PRO A 15 5.02 -14.07 11.98
CA PRO A 15 6.15 -13.16 11.90
C PRO A 15 6.23 -12.48 10.52
N LEU A 16 6.42 -11.17 10.52
CA LEU A 16 6.59 -10.37 9.30
C LEU A 16 7.89 -9.57 9.40
N TYR A 17 8.72 -9.66 8.37
CA TYR A 17 9.93 -8.85 8.24
C TYR A 17 9.69 -7.73 7.22
N GLN A 18 9.91 -6.48 7.65
CA GLN A 18 9.73 -5.26 6.84
C GLN A 18 8.36 -5.15 6.11
N PRO A 19 7.22 -5.40 6.79
CA PRO A 19 5.92 -5.30 6.14
C PRO A 19 5.60 -3.86 5.72
N GLN A 20 4.73 -3.74 4.71
CA GLN A 20 4.10 -2.46 4.38
C GLN A 20 2.72 -2.39 5.01
N CYS A 21 2.40 -1.25 5.64
CA CYS A 21 1.13 -1.08 6.35
C CYS A 21 0.40 0.18 5.85
N VAL A 22 -0.93 0.09 5.78
CA VAL A 22 -1.81 1.19 5.35
C VAL A 22 -2.95 1.34 6.35
N SER A 23 -3.20 2.54 6.84
CA SER A 23 -4.34 2.81 7.70
C SER A 23 -5.62 3.07 6.88
N HIS A 24 -6.73 2.52 7.34
CA HIS A 24 -8.05 2.78 6.79
C HIS A 24 -9.10 2.70 7.89
N LYS A 25 -9.70 3.86 8.25
CA LYS A 25 -10.68 3.96 9.35
C LYS A 25 -10.11 3.36 10.64
N HIS A 26 -10.76 2.33 11.20
CA HIS A 26 -10.34 1.62 12.41
C HIS A 26 -9.43 0.43 12.11
N GLU A 27 -8.89 0.34 10.90
CA GLU A 27 -8.07 -0.78 10.46
C GLU A 27 -6.64 -0.35 10.14
N LEU A 28 -5.70 -1.22 10.48
CA LEU A 28 -4.34 -1.22 9.97
C LEU A 28 -4.20 -2.44 9.05
N LEU A 29 -4.15 -2.18 7.75
CA LEU A 29 -3.88 -3.20 6.75
C LEU A 29 -2.37 -3.47 6.73
N ILE A 30 -2.01 -4.74 6.68
CA ILE A 30 -0.65 -5.23 6.69
C ILE A 30 -0.49 -6.07 5.43
N CYS A 31 0.38 -5.64 4.52
CA CYS A 31 0.44 -6.15 3.15
C CYS A 31 1.72 -6.95 2.90
N GLY A 32 1.83 -8.14 3.50
CA GLY A 32 2.98 -9.03 3.35
C GLY A 32 4.32 -8.40 3.79
N GLY A 33 5.40 -9.16 3.64
CA GLY A 33 6.76 -8.78 3.97
C GLY A 33 7.79 -9.72 3.37
N THR A 34 9.07 -9.46 3.63
CA THR A 34 10.19 -10.31 3.19
C THR A 34 9.99 -11.72 3.77
N HIS A 35 9.69 -12.70 2.92
CA HIS A 35 9.34 -14.11 3.22
C HIS A 35 7.89 -14.42 3.61
N ASN A 36 6.98 -13.45 3.61
CA ASN A 36 5.58 -13.73 3.92
C ASN A 36 4.64 -12.96 2.98
N ARG A 37 3.76 -13.68 2.29
CA ARG A 37 2.83 -13.11 1.29
C ARG A 37 1.49 -12.74 1.89
N ASP A 38 1.21 -13.13 3.12
CA ASP A 38 -0.11 -12.99 3.72
C ASP A 38 -0.39 -11.56 4.13
N CYS A 39 -1.62 -11.14 3.86
CA CYS A 39 -2.14 -9.84 4.19
C CYS A 39 -3.19 -9.97 5.29
N TYR A 40 -3.16 -9.04 6.24
CA TYR A 40 -4.06 -9.01 7.38
C TYR A 40 -4.64 -7.62 7.59
N SER A 41 -5.86 -7.55 8.10
CA SER A 41 -6.42 -6.33 8.67
C SER A 41 -6.41 -6.47 10.19
N TYR A 42 -5.75 -5.53 10.86
CA TYR A 42 -5.82 -5.37 12.30
C TYR A 42 -6.85 -4.31 12.66
N HIS A 43 -7.85 -4.67 13.44
CA HIS A 43 -8.88 -3.74 13.88
C HIS A 43 -8.52 -3.10 15.22
N THR A 44 -8.27 -1.80 15.19
CA THR A 44 -7.73 -0.99 16.29
C THR A 44 -8.64 -0.93 17.52
N LEU A 45 -9.96 -1.09 17.36
CA LEU A 45 -10.91 -1.05 18.48
C LEU A 45 -11.10 -2.41 19.15
N THR A 46 -11.10 -3.49 18.37
CA THR A 46 -11.32 -4.85 18.90
C THR A 46 -10.02 -5.58 19.23
N ASN A 47 -8.88 -5.03 18.80
CA ASN A 47 -7.56 -5.64 18.98
C ASN A 47 -7.48 -7.05 18.35
N GLU A 48 -8.05 -7.21 17.15
CA GLU A 48 -8.13 -8.48 16.44
C GLU A 48 -7.58 -8.38 15.02
N TYR A 49 -7.11 -9.51 14.51
CA TYR A 49 -6.66 -9.65 13.13
C TYR A 49 -7.64 -10.50 12.34
N LYS A 50 -7.88 -10.14 11.08
CA LYS A 50 -8.51 -10.98 10.07
C LYS A 50 -7.59 -11.12 8.87
N PHE A 51 -7.51 -12.32 8.32
CA PHE A 51 -6.85 -12.57 7.05
C PHE A 51 -7.61 -11.85 5.92
N ILE A 52 -6.86 -11.30 4.96
CA ILE A 52 -7.40 -10.67 3.75
C ILE A 52 -7.19 -11.61 2.57
N CYS A 53 -5.93 -11.81 2.18
CA CYS A 53 -5.49 -12.69 1.09
C CYS A 53 -3.96 -12.86 1.16
N SER A 54 -3.39 -13.52 0.16
CA SER A 54 -1.94 -13.55 -0.05
C SER A 54 -1.57 -12.89 -1.39
N TYR A 55 -0.36 -12.35 -1.50
CA TYR A 55 0.23 -12.03 -2.81
C TYR A 55 0.38 -13.30 -3.68
N PRO A 56 0.42 -13.17 -5.02
CA PRO A 56 0.72 -14.29 -5.93
C PRO A 56 2.01 -15.04 -5.57
N SER A 57 2.07 -16.34 -5.88
CA SER A 57 3.17 -17.22 -5.42
C SER A 57 4.54 -16.93 -6.00
N ASP A 58 4.55 -16.30 -7.17
CA ASP A 58 5.73 -15.86 -7.90
C ASP A 58 6.27 -14.51 -7.40
N VAL A 59 5.50 -13.77 -6.58
CA VAL A 59 5.86 -12.43 -6.10
C VAL A 59 6.71 -12.51 -4.83
N LYS A 60 7.85 -11.81 -4.86
CA LYS A 60 8.79 -11.68 -3.74
C LYS A 60 8.82 -10.23 -3.24
N LEU A 61 8.50 -10.04 -1.97
CA LEU A 61 8.18 -8.73 -1.37
C LEU A 61 9.38 -7.98 -0.78
N PHE A 62 10.59 -8.25 -1.25
CA PHE A 62 11.82 -7.68 -0.68
C PHE A 62 11.93 -6.17 -0.97
N GLY A 63 11.67 -5.36 0.06
CA GLY A 63 11.76 -3.90 -0.03
C GLY A 63 10.69 -3.23 -0.90
N HIS A 64 9.54 -3.87 -1.11
CA HIS A 64 8.43 -3.30 -1.88
C HIS A 64 7.74 -2.12 -1.15
N CYS A 65 6.92 -1.37 -1.88
CA CYS A 65 6.11 -0.27 -1.35
C CYS A 65 4.63 -0.52 -1.60
N VAL A 66 3.77 -0.10 -0.66
CA VAL A 66 2.32 -0.08 -0.81
C VAL A 66 1.81 1.32 -0.53
N VAL A 67 0.98 1.85 -1.43
CA VAL A 67 0.34 3.16 -1.29
C VAL A 67 -1.17 3.06 -1.48
N LYS A 68 -1.90 3.98 -0.88
CA LYS A 68 -3.35 4.10 -1.00
C LYS A 68 -3.69 4.96 -2.23
N LEU A 69 -4.14 4.32 -3.31
CA LEU A 69 -4.40 4.94 -4.61
C LEU A 69 -5.71 5.73 -4.65
N ILE A 70 -6.82 5.08 -4.27
CA ILE A 70 -8.16 5.70 -4.23
C ILE A 70 -8.68 5.59 -2.81
N ASP A 71 -9.08 6.74 -2.26
CA ASP A 71 -9.69 6.84 -0.94
C ASP A 71 -11.11 7.39 -1.03
N ASN A 72 -12.09 6.49 -1.05
CA ASN A 72 -13.47 6.89 -0.85
C ASN A 72 -13.72 7.01 0.65
N LYS A 73 -13.55 8.22 1.21
CA LYS A 73 -13.59 8.51 2.65
C LYS A 73 -14.86 7.97 3.35
N ASN A 74 -15.98 7.89 2.64
CA ASN A 74 -17.25 7.44 3.18
C ASN A 74 -17.48 5.93 3.00
N SER A 75 -16.64 5.26 2.21
CA SER A 75 -16.76 3.83 1.91
C SER A 75 -15.83 2.99 2.79
N ASN A 76 -16.19 1.71 2.96
CA ASN A 76 -15.30 0.68 3.49
C ASN A 76 -14.32 0.15 2.43
N GLU A 77 -14.30 0.80 1.26
CA GLU A 77 -13.53 0.42 0.09
C GLU A 77 -12.40 1.39 -0.19
N ILE A 78 -11.22 0.84 -0.49
CA ILE A 78 -10.06 1.59 -0.95
C ILE A 78 -9.34 0.81 -2.04
N THR A 79 -8.57 1.50 -2.86
CA THR A 79 -7.67 0.84 -3.80
C THR A 79 -6.24 0.99 -3.32
N LEU A 80 -5.52 -0.13 -3.22
CA LEU A 80 -4.11 -0.19 -2.87
C LEU A 80 -3.28 -0.48 -4.11
N LEU A 81 -2.14 0.19 -4.25
CA LEU A 81 -1.13 -0.10 -5.25
C LEU A 81 0.13 -0.63 -4.54
N SER A 82 0.58 -1.81 -4.93
CA SER A 82 1.80 -2.44 -4.44
C SER A 82 2.80 -2.54 -5.57
N PHE A 83 4.00 -2.01 -5.38
CA PHE A 83 5.00 -2.01 -6.45
C PHE A 83 6.46 -1.99 -5.96
N GLY A 84 7.36 -2.25 -6.89
CA GLY A 84 8.79 -2.17 -6.69
C GLY A 84 9.36 -3.32 -5.85
N GLY A 85 10.37 -3.01 -5.04
CA GLY A 85 11.21 -4.03 -4.42
C GLY A 85 12.30 -4.56 -5.36
N PHE A 86 13.14 -5.46 -4.84
CA PHE A 86 14.28 -5.99 -5.61
C PHE A 86 13.86 -6.80 -6.83
N PHE A 87 12.81 -7.61 -6.69
CA PHE A 87 12.28 -8.44 -7.79
C PHE A 87 11.23 -7.71 -8.65
N LYS A 88 10.89 -6.46 -8.31
CA LYS A 88 9.89 -5.58 -8.95
C LYS A 88 8.57 -6.25 -9.34
N HIS A 89 7.48 -5.80 -8.74
CA HIS A 89 6.14 -6.08 -9.25
C HIS A 89 5.34 -4.79 -9.38
N THR A 90 4.16 -4.88 -9.98
CA THR A 90 3.16 -3.82 -9.93
C THR A 90 1.78 -4.46 -9.89
N LEU A 91 1.13 -4.36 -8.73
CA LEU A 91 -0.13 -5.02 -8.42
C LEU A 91 -1.09 -4.00 -7.82
N VAL A 92 -2.37 -4.22 -8.05
CA VAL A 92 -3.46 -3.44 -7.47
C VAL A 92 -4.40 -4.36 -6.70
N MET A 93 -4.95 -3.84 -5.61
CA MET A 93 -6.00 -4.50 -4.85
C MET A 93 -7.14 -3.52 -4.61
N LYS A 94 -8.35 -3.92 -4.98
CA LYS A 94 -9.57 -3.28 -4.49
C LYS A 94 -9.90 -3.92 -3.15
N TYR A 95 -9.65 -3.21 -2.08
CA TYR A 95 -9.90 -3.68 -0.73
C TYR A 95 -11.30 -3.27 -0.28
N VAL A 96 -12.06 -4.20 0.31
CA VAL A 96 -13.26 -3.94 1.10
C VAL A 96 -13.01 -4.46 2.51
N SER A 97 -13.34 -3.66 3.51
CA SER A 97 -13.21 -4.03 4.92
C SER A 97 -13.81 -5.40 5.23
N VAL A 98 -12.98 -6.29 5.77
CA VAL A 98 -13.34 -7.63 6.24
C VAL A 98 -14.12 -7.61 7.57
N TRP A 99 -14.44 -6.42 8.07
CA TRP A 99 -15.22 -6.17 9.27
C TRP A 99 -16.65 -5.66 8.98
N SER A 100 -17.03 -5.50 7.70
CA SER A 100 -18.28 -4.86 7.27
C SER A 100 -19.58 -5.66 7.44
N ASN A 101 -19.55 -6.91 7.92
CA ASN A 101 -20.67 -7.87 7.77
C ASN A 101 -21.69 -7.88 8.94
N ASN A 102 -22.16 -6.71 9.40
CA ASN A 102 -23.12 -6.64 10.52
C ASN A 102 -24.48 -6.00 10.18
N ASN A 103 -24.84 -5.83 8.90
CA ASN A 103 -26.18 -5.35 8.53
C ASN A 103 -26.84 -6.29 7.49
N ASP A 104 -28.06 -6.72 7.81
CA ASP A 104 -28.85 -7.85 7.28
C ASP A 104 -29.16 -7.92 5.76
N ASN A 105 -28.48 -7.15 4.90
CA ASN A 105 -28.64 -7.20 3.44
C ASN A 105 -27.48 -7.96 2.73
N ASP A 106 -26.85 -8.88 3.43
CA ASP A 106 -25.56 -9.48 3.09
C ASP A 106 -25.58 -10.52 1.96
N ASN A 107 -26.75 -11.01 1.53
CA ASN A 107 -26.82 -12.11 0.58
C ASN A 107 -26.60 -11.70 -0.89
N GLU A 108 -26.90 -10.46 -1.27
CA GLU A 108 -26.63 -9.95 -2.63
C GLU A 108 -25.24 -9.31 -2.76
N ILE A 109 -24.80 -8.57 -1.73
CA ILE A 109 -23.51 -7.87 -1.71
C ILE A 109 -22.33 -8.87 -1.66
N ASN A 110 -22.45 -9.96 -0.90
CA ASN A 110 -21.39 -10.97 -0.84
C ASN A 110 -21.28 -11.79 -2.14
N LYS A 111 -22.35 -11.88 -2.93
CA LYS A 111 -22.34 -12.54 -4.24
C LYS A 111 -21.69 -11.67 -5.32
N SER A 112 -21.96 -10.35 -5.32
CA SER A 112 -21.37 -9.39 -6.26
C SER A 112 -19.91 -9.06 -5.97
N LYS A 113 -19.48 -9.10 -4.71
CA LYS A 113 -18.07 -8.97 -4.30
C LYS A 113 -17.21 -10.14 -4.79
N LYS A 114 -17.77 -11.35 -4.87
CA LYS A 114 -17.05 -12.55 -5.30
C LYS A 114 -16.76 -12.59 -6.81
N SER A 115 -17.54 -11.87 -7.62
CA SER A 115 -17.34 -11.79 -9.07
C SER A 115 -16.36 -10.69 -9.50
N SER A 116 -15.83 -9.88 -8.57
CA SER A 116 -15.10 -8.64 -8.86
C SER A 116 -13.68 -8.59 -8.32
N ASN A 117 -13.10 -9.74 -7.92
CA ASN A 117 -11.73 -9.91 -7.43
C ASN A 117 -11.37 -8.91 -6.30
N TYR A 118 -12.32 -8.62 -5.40
CA TYR A 118 -12.04 -7.83 -4.22
C TYR A 118 -11.13 -8.58 -3.25
N ASN A 119 -10.35 -7.83 -2.49
CA ASN A 119 -9.40 -8.34 -1.51
C ASN A 119 -8.39 -9.32 -2.11
N GLU A 120 -8.08 -9.20 -3.41
CA GLU A 120 -7.08 -9.99 -4.09
C GLU A 120 -6.08 -9.06 -4.81
N TRP A 121 -4.82 -9.48 -4.88
CA TRP A 121 -3.82 -8.78 -5.66
C TRP A 121 -3.89 -9.23 -7.11
N VAL A 122 -4.14 -8.28 -8.02
CA VAL A 122 -4.16 -8.51 -9.47
C VAL A 122 -3.13 -7.63 -10.17
N PRO A 123 -2.65 -7.99 -11.39
CA PRO A 123 -1.79 -7.13 -12.19
C PRO A 123 -2.40 -5.74 -12.36
N PHE A 124 -1.59 -4.69 -12.16
CA PHE A 124 -2.02 -3.33 -12.48
C PHE A 124 -1.96 -3.15 -13.99
N THR A 125 -3.09 -2.88 -14.65
CA THR A 125 -3.19 -2.80 -16.11
C THR A 125 -3.80 -1.50 -16.59
N ASP A 126 -3.53 -1.14 -17.84
CA ASP A 126 -4.21 -0.05 -18.52
C ASP A 126 -5.64 -0.44 -18.97
N ASN A 127 -6.31 0.46 -19.69
CA ASN A 127 -7.67 0.25 -20.21
C ASN A 127 -7.77 -0.84 -21.28
N HIS A 128 -6.65 -1.34 -21.80
CA HIS A 128 -6.58 -2.44 -22.77
C HIS A 128 -6.11 -3.75 -22.13
N ASN A 129 -6.03 -3.80 -20.79
CA ASN A 129 -5.51 -4.92 -20.00
C ASN A 129 -4.01 -5.20 -20.23
N TYR A 130 -3.23 -4.21 -20.68
CA TYR A 130 -1.78 -4.34 -20.72
C TYR A 130 -1.18 -4.06 -19.34
N PRO A 131 -0.32 -4.95 -18.80
CA PRO A 131 0.33 -4.72 -17.52
C PRO A 131 1.17 -3.45 -17.53
N ILE A 132 0.97 -2.61 -16.51
CA ILE A 132 1.75 -1.41 -16.27
C ILE A 132 2.90 -1.78 -15.34
N GLN A 133 4.13 -1.45 -15.75
CA GLN A 133 5.32 -1.65 -14.95
C GLN A 133 5.79 -0.32 -14.36
N ILE A 134 5.95 -0.28 -13.03
CA ILE A 134 6.52 0.87 -12.34
C ILE A 134 7.96 0.54 -11.91
N GLY A 135 8.91 1.16 -12.62
CA GLY A 135 10.35 1.01 -12.42
C GLY A 135 11.02 0.38 -13.64
N ARG A 136 12.22 0.86 -14.00
CA ARG A 136 13.01 0.34 -15.12
C ARG A 136 13.96 -0.77 -14.66
N ASP A 137 14.52 -1.53 -15.58
CA ASP A 137 15.38 -2.67 -15.26
C ASP A 137 16.60 -2.26 -14.42
N GLU A 138 17.21 -1.11 -14.75
CA GLU A 138 18.37 -0.56 -14.05
C GLU A 138 18.03 0.07 -12.69
N ASP A 139 16.76 0.38 -12.44
CA ASP A 139 16.36 1.07 -11.21
C ASP A 139 16.45 0.12 -10.00
N LYS A 140 17.10 0.57 -8.93
CA LYS A 140 17.26 -0.18 -7.67
C LYS A 140 16.11 0.13 -6.72
N TYR A 141 15.02 -0.60 -6.87
CA TYR A 141 13.76 -0.38 -6.11
C TYR A 141 13.69 -1.13 -4.78
N GLU A 142 14.78 -1.77 -4.35
CA GLU A 142 14.84 -2.28 -2.99
C GLU A 142 14.71 -1.13 -1.97
N GLY A 143 13.70 -1.19 -1.11
CA GLY A 143 13.43 -0.15 -0.13
C GLY A 143 12.83 1.12 -0.74
N VAL A 144 12.22 1.01 -1.92
CA VAL A 144 11.50 2.12 -2.56
C VAL A 144 10.41 2.65 -1.64
N ARG A 145 10.18 3.95 -1.72
CA ARG A 145 9.10 4.64 -1.01
C ARG A 145 8.39 5.56 -1.96
N ALA A 146 7.08 5.67 -1.79
CA ALA A 146 6.31 6.61 -2.57
C ALA A 146 5.20 7.27 -1.78
N VAL A 147 4.76 8.40 -2.31
CA VAL A 147 3.58 9.14 -1.85
C VAL A 147 2.80 9.62 -3.05
N ILE A 148 1.48 9.66 -2.92
CA ILE A 148 0.59 10.21 -3.94
C ILE A 148 0.33 11.68 -3.63
N GLY A 149 0.37 12.51 -4.67
CA GLY A 149 0.13 13.94 -4.60
C GLY A 149 -0.22 14.53 -5.97
N GLY A 150 0.11 15.81 -6.17
CA GLY A 150 -0.42 16.60 -7.29
C GLY A 150 -1.76 17.24 -6.94
N SER A 151 -2.25 18.14 -7.80
CA SER A 151 -3.54 18.85 -7.60
C SER A 151 -4.71 17.88 -7.43
N ASP A 152 -4.68 16.78 -8.19
CA ASP A 152 -5.77 15.81 -8.28
C ASP A 152 -5.37 14.41 -7.80
N ASN A 153 -4.32 14.31 -6.97
CA ASN A 153 -3.78 13.02 -6.49
C ASN A 153 -3.40 12.04 -7.63
N HIS A 154 -3.02 12.57 -8.79
CA HIS A 154 -2.69 11.80 -9.99
C HIS A 154 -1.18 11.54 -10.14
N LEU A 155 -0.34 12.07 -9.25
CA LEU A 155 1.11 11.92 -9.32
C LEU A 155 1.63 11.00 -8.22
N LEU A 156 2.38 9.98 -8.62
CA LEU A 156 3.14 9.12 -7.74
C LEU A 156 4.59 9.60 -7.67
N PHE A 157 4.98 10.15 -6.53
CA PHE A 157 6.35 10.55 -6.25
C PHE A 157 7.09 9.35 -5.67
N ILE A 158 8.09 8.85 -6.39
CA ILE A 158 8.81 7.62 -6.07
C ILE A 158 10.25 7.96 -5.76
N THR A 159 10.72 7.58 -4.58
CA THR A 159 12.11 7.75 -4.14
C THR A 159 12.76 6.40 -3.93
N TYR A 160 13.98 6.25 -4.44
CA TYR A 160 14.67 4.96 -4.46
C TYR A 160 16.20 5.12 -4.50
N TYR A 161 16.89 4.01 -4.29
CA TYR A 161 18.35 3.97 -4.25
C TYR A 161 18.98 4.48 -5.58
N PRO A 162 20.12 5.19 -5.54
CA PRO A 162 20.78 5.67 -4.32
C PRO A 162 20.15 6.97 -3.83
N LYS A 163 19.81 7.90 -4.71
CA LYS A 163 19.29 9.23 -4.35
C LYS A 163 18.27 9.69 -5.38
N ASN A 164 17.56 8.76 -5.98
CA ASN A 164 16.72 9.05 -7.12
C ASN A 164 15.31 9.42 -6.67
N ILE A 165 14.69 10.31 -7.43
CA ILE A 165 13.27 10.58 -7.39
C ILE A 165 12.70 10.51 -8.80
N SER A 166 11.57 9.84 -8.95
CA SER A 166 10.79 9.78 -10.18
C SER A 166 9.39 10.29 -9.90
N VAL A 167 8.79 10.96 -10.89
CA VAL A 167 7.38 11.33 -10.88
C VAL A 167 6.69 10.51 -11.96
N PHE A 168 5.73 9.69 -11.56
CA PHE A 168 4.92 8.86 -12.44
C PHE A 168 3.48 9.36 -12.45
N ASP A 169 2.91 9.56 -13.62
CA ASP A 169 1.53 9.97 -13.81
C ASP A 169 0.61 8.74 -13.79
N LEU A 170 -0.29 8.70 -12.83
CA LEU A 170 -1.23 7.59 -12.61
C LEU A 170 -2.42 7.60 -13.59
N ASN A 171 -2.62 8.67 -14.36
CA ASN A 171 -3.66 8.76 -15.39
C ASN A 171 -3.13 8.32 -16.75
N THR A 172 -1.91 8.72 -17.10
CA THR A 172 -1.29 8.40 -18.40
C THR A 172 -0.40 7.16 -18.34
N PHE A 173 -0.09 6.68 -17.14
CA PHE A 173 0.82 5.57 -16.88
C PHE A 173 2.23 5.79 -17.43
N GLN A 174 2.72 7.04 -17.37
CA GLN A 174 4.02 7.44 -17.88
C GLN A 174 4.86 8.15 -16.83
N PHE A 175 6.19 7.99 -16.92
CA PHE A 175 7.11 8.81 -16.15
C PHE A 175 7.15 10.23 -16.72
N ILE A 176 6.92 11.22 -15.86
CA ILE A 176 7.01 12.64 -16.20
C ILE A 176 8.46 13.12 -16.07
N LYS A 177 9.13 12.74 -14.98
CA LYS A 177 10.47 13.22 -14.67
C LYS A 177 11.23 12.23 -13.82
N HIS A 178 12.54 12.19 -14.06
CA HIS A 178 13.52 11.59 -13.17
C HIS A 178 14.48 12.68 -12.70
N ASP A 179 14.85 12.65 -11.43
CA ASP A 179 15.77 13.58 -10.82
C ASP A 179 16.48 12.92 -9.62
N THR A 180 17.31 13.69 -8.93
CA THR A 180 17.97 13.28 -7.70
C THR A 180 17.47 14.11 -6.53
N VAL A 181 17.25 13.47 -5.39
CA VAL A 181 16.94 14.15 -4.14
C VAL A 181 18.24 14.79 -3.63
N PRO A 182 18.21 16.06 -3.16
CA PRO A 182 19.41 16.77 -2.70
C PRO A 182 19.87 16.26 -1.32
N THR A 183 20.31 15.00 -1.23
CA THR A 183 20.82 14.38 -0.01
C THR A 183 22.28 13.96 -0.17
N TYR A 184 23.05 14.04 0.91
CA TYR A 184 24.42 13.52 0.92
C TYR A 184 24.44 11.98 0.99
N ASN A 185 23.55 11.38 1.77
CA ASN A 185 23.47 9.93 1.93
C ASN A 185 22.46 9.30 0.96
N PRO A 186 22.67 8.04 0.56
CA PRO A 186 21.64 7.29 -0.13
C PRO A 186 20.33 7.19 0.67
N THR A 187 19.21 7.11 -0.04
CA THR A 187 17.85 7.05 0.51
C THR A 187 17.17 5.75 0.11
N TRP A 188 16.88 4.92 1.11
CA TRP A 188 16.05 3.72 1.00
C TRP A 188 15.35 3.45 2.33
N TYR A 189 14.24 2.72 2.31
CA TYR A 189 13.46 2.35 3.49
C TYR A 189 13.02 3.52 4.41
N HIS A 190 13.06 4.76 3.92
CA HIS A 190 12.70 5.96 4.68
C HIS A 190 11.17 6.13 4.77
N CYS A 191 10.70 7.23 5.35
CA CYS A 191 9.27 7.54 5.43
C CYS A 191 9.02 8.96 4.92
N PHE A 192 7.89 9.16 4.25
CA PHE A 192 7.36 10.49 4.00
C PHE A 192 6.58 10.97 5.20
N ARG A 193 6.84 12.20 5.64
CA ARG A 193 6.01 12.90 6.63
C ARG A 193 5.36 14.09 5.95
N LYS A 194 4.03 14.16 6.00
CA LYS A 194 3.31 15.35 5.57
C LYS A 194 3.68 16.50 6.51
N LYS A 195 4.13 17.62 5.95
CA LYS A 195 4.32 18.85 6.73
C LYS A 195 2.93 19.36 7.13
N GLU A 196 2.71 19.54 8.42
CA GLU A 196 1.52 20.24 8.90
C GLU A 196 1.63 21.71 8.48
N LYS A 197 0.54 22.29 7.95
CA LYS A 197 0.52 23.73 7.75
C LYS A 197 0.58 24.36 9.14
N GLU A 198 1.58 25.19 9.39
CA GLU A 198 1.57 26.09 10.54
C GLU A 198 0.26 26.88 10.45
N LYS A 199 -0.57 26.77 11.50
CA LYS A 199 -1.71 27.66 11.63
C LYS A 199 -1.10 29.03 11.90
N ASN A 200 -1.08 29.89 10.88
CA ASN A 200 -0.83 31.30 11.11
C ASN A 200 -1.97 31.78 12.03
N GLU A 201 -1.63 32.12 13.26
CA GLU A 201 -2.48 32.91 14.17
C GLU A 201 -2.67 34.33 13.62
#